data_AF-R7XGC5-F1
#
_entry.id   AF-R7XGC5-F1
#
_cell.length_a   1.000
_cell.length_b   1.000
_cell.length_c   1.000
_cell.angle_alpha   90.00
_cell.angle_beta   90.00
_cell.angle_gamma   90.00
#
_symmetry.space_group_name_H-M   'P 1'
#
loop_
_entity.id
_entity.type
_entity.pdbx_description
1 polymer ?
#
loop_
_entity_poly.entity_id
_entity_poly.type
_entity_poly.pdbx_seq_one_letter_code
_entity_poly.pdbx_strand_id
1 'polypeptide(L)'
;MGPAYKEGPAEPGEMCCVGIPQPWKPGTQLRIEWERDRKPFDYKDRSGLAVLTATVTVPEYGPDTYGFWAIFLPGDRVKVMVMDGNANGHNSVRTKPADDDPFVVQGVRDEALTQQALKRFQ
;
A
#
# COMPACT_ATOMS: atom_id res chain seq x y z
N MET A 1 14.44 -14.65 -4.25
CA MET A 1 13.05 -14.78 -4.73
C MET A 1 12.67 -16.25 -4.74
N GLY A 2 11.78 -16.62 -3.82
CA GLY A 2 11.15 -17.94 -3.62
C GLY A 2 10.10 -17.78 -2.50
N PRO A 3 8.97 -18.49 -2.52
CA PRO A 3 7.73 -18.04 -1.87
C PRO A 3 7.71 -18.37 -0.37
N ALA A 4 7.37 -17.40 0.46
CA ALA A 4 6.97 -17.65 1.84
C ALA A 4 5.46 -17.97 1.86
N TYR A 5 5.11 -19.20 1.47
CA TYR A 5 3.87 -19.81 1.90
C TYR A 5 4.21 -21.12 2.59
N LYS A 6 4.19 -21.09 3.92
CA LYS A 6 4.16 -22.27 4.76
C LYS A 6 3.04 -22.05 5.76
N GLU A 7 1.98 -22.84 5.64
CA GLU A 7 0.93 -22.93 6.64
C GLU A 7 1.51 -23.53 7.93
N GLY A 8 1.41 -22.78 9.02
CA GLY A 8 1.78 -23.17 10.36
C GLY A 8 1.44 -22.03 11.33
N PRO A 9 1.18 -22.29 12.63
CA PRO A 9 1.04 -21.22 13.61
C PRO A 9 2.39 -20.49 13.71
N ALA A 10 2.40 -19.17 13.54
CA ALA A 10 3.60 -18.37 13.65
C ALA A 10 4.24 -18.55 15.04
N GLU A 11 5.53 -18.87 15.08
CA GLU A 11 6.27 -19.01 16.34
C GLU A 11 6.49 -17.62 17.00
N PRO A 12 6.49 -17.52 18.33
CA PRO A 12 6.72 -16.25 19.03
C PRO A 12 8.14 -15.76 18.79
N GLY A 13 8.31 -14.90 17.78
CA GLY A 13 9.61 -14.42 17.31
C GLY A 13 9.64 -14.12 15.81
N GLU A 14 8.64 -14.58 15.05
CA GLU A 14 8.46 -14.19 13.66
C GLU A 14 7.89 -12.76 13.59
N MET A 15 8.76 -11.76 13.70
CA MET A 15 8.44 -10.41 13.27
C MET A 15 8.24 -10.45 11.75
N CYS A 16 7.00 -10.70 11.32
CA CYS A 16 6.58 -10.54 9.94
C CYS A 16 6.54 -9.03 9.62
N CYS A 17 7.72 -8.43 9.51
CA CYS A 17 7.91 -7.04 9.18
C CYS A 17 8.54 -6.99 7.79
N VAL A 18 7.87 -6.30 6.87
CA VAL A 18 8.52 -5.85 5.64
C VAL A 18 9.64 -4.90 6.07
N GLY A 19 10.90 -5.33 5.90
CA GLY A 19 12.05 -4.47 6.18
C GLY A 19 12.05 -3.27 5.25
N ILE A 20 12.23 -2.07 5.80
CA ILE A 20 12.40 -0.86 5.01
C ILE A 20 13.86 -0.85 4.52
N PRO A 21 14.11 -0.86 3.20
CA PRO A 21 15.47 -0.92 2.68
C PRO A 21 16.32 0.26 3.14
N GLN A 22 17.56 0.05 3.56
CA GLN A 22 18.48 1.14 3.88
C GLN A 22 19.86 0.94 3.25
N PRO A 23 20.54 2.01 2.81
CA PRO A 23 20.01 3.38 2.70
C PRO A 23 18.95 3.47 1.59
N TRP A 24 18.08 4.49 1.65
CA TRP A 24 17.18 4.81 0.54
C TRP A 24 17.97 5.05 -0.75
N LYS A 25 17.39 4.71 -1.90
CA LYS A 25 17.97 4.95 -3.22
C LYS A 25 16.99 5.69 -4.14
N PRO A 26 17.46 6.63 -4.97
CA PRO A 26 16.63 7.25 -6.00
C PRO A 26 15.91 6.21 -6.87
N GLY A 27 14.62 6.41 -7.09
CA GLY A 27 13.79 5.49 -7.87
C GLY A 27 13.36 4.23 -7.14
N THR A 28 13.49 4.17 -5.80
CA THR A 28 12.89 3.09 -4.99
C THR A 28 11.39 3.02 -5.26
N GLN A 29 10.93 1.87 -5.76
CA GLN A 29 9.54 1.64 -6.14
C GLN A 29 8.91 0.51 -5.34
N LEU A 30 7.61 0.61 -5.11
CA LEU A 30 6.78 -0.46 -4.57
C LEU A 30 5.61 -0.70 -5.51
N ARG A 31 5.20 -1.98 -5.65
CA ARG A 31 3.89 -2.31 -6.18
C ARG A 31 2.96 -2.48 -5.01
N ILE A 32 1.87 -1.71 -5.00
CA ILE A 32 0.82 -1.83 -4.02
C ILE A 32 -0.46 -2.35 -4.66
N GLU A 33 -1.20 -3.10 -3.85
CA GLU A 33 -2.49 -3.67 -4.17
C GLU A 33 -3.44 -3.37 -3.01
N TRP A 34 -4.65 -2.93 -3.30
CA TRP A 34 -5.66 -2.70 -2.27
C TRP A 34 -7.06 -2.96 -2.78
N GLU A 35 -7.93 -3.36 -1.86
CA GLU A 35 -9.35 -3.50 -2.11
C GLU A 35 -10.05 -2.18 -1.83
N ARG A 36 -10.88 -1.74 -2.79
CA ARG A 36 -11.76 -0.60 -2.62
C ARG A 36 -13.19 -1.01 -2.83
N ASP A 37 -14.04 -0.68 -1.87
CA ASP A 37 -15.48 -0.79 -2.01
C ASP A 37 -16.11 0.58 -2.23
N ARG A 38 -17.00 0.69 -3.21
CA ARG A 38 -17.83 1.90 -3.44
C ARG A 38 -19.24 1.75 -2.86
N LYS A 39 -19.55 0.61 -2.27
CA LYS A 39 -20.79 0.35 -1.52
C LYS A 39 -20.45 0.08 -0.06
N PRO A 40 -21.41 0.28 0.87
CA PRO A 40 -21.29 -0.27 2.21
C PRO A 40 -21.00 -1.77 2.14
N PHE A 41 -20.15 -2.25 3.04
CA PHE A 41 -19.77 -3.64 3.07
C PHE A 41 -20.99 -4.55 3.35
N ASP A 42 -21.29 -5.47 2.44
CA ASP A 42 -22.31 -6.52 2.56
C ASP A 42 -21.73 -7.83 2.01
N TYR A 43 -21.81 -8.92 2.78
CA TYR A 43 -21.35 -10.25 2.34
C TYR A 43 -22.15 -10.80 1.14
N LYS A 44 -23.40 -10.37 0.95
CA LYS A 44 -24.27 -10.83 -0.16
C LYS A 44 -24.15 -9.99 -1.42
N ASP A 45 -23.85 -8.70 -1.29
CA ASP A 45 -23.60 -7.78 -2.42
C ASP A 45 -22.18 -7.22 -2.36
N ARG A 46 -21.27 -7.88 -3.09
CA ARG A 46 -19.89 -7.40 -3.30
C ARG A 46 -19.67 -6.69 -4.63
N SER A 47 -20.73 -6.31 -5.34
CA SER A 47 -20.60 -5.67 -6.67
C SER A 47 -19.86 -4.32 -6.66
N GLY A 48 -19.72 -3.69 -5.49
CA GLY A 48 -18.92 -2.47 -5.30
C GLY A 48 -17.42 -2.70 -5.17
N LEU A 49 -16.98 -3.95 -4.95
CA LEU A 49 -15.59 -4.33 -4.75
C LEU A 49 -14.77 -4.19 -6.06
N ALA A 50 -13.59 -3.60 -5.93
CA ALA A 50 -12.55 -3.61 -6.94
C ALA A 50 -11.20 -3.81 -6.25
N VAL A 51 -10.31 -4.59 -6.88
CA VAL A 51 -8.89 -4.57 -6.53
C VAL A 51 -8.21 -3.55 -7.43
N LEU A 52 -7.46 -2.65 -6.80
CA LEU A 52 -6.69 -1.61 -7.45
C LEU A 52 -5.20 -1.91 -7.24
N THR A 53 -4.40 -1.60 -8.26
CA THR A 53 -2.94 -1.70 -8.19
C THR A 53 -2.28 -0.41 -8.62
N ALA A 54 -1.11 -0.12 -8.08
CA ALA A 54 -0.26 0.97 -8.53
C ALA A 54 1.21 0.65 -8.29
N THR A 55 2.07 1.17 -9.16
CA THR A 55 3.51 1.27 -8.89
C THR A 55 3.79 2.68 -8.37
N VAL A 56 4.30 2.78 -7.16
CA VAL A 56 4.61 4.05 -6.48
C VAL A 56 6.12 4.24 -6.42
N THR A 57 6.59 5.45 -6.62
CA THR A 57 7.94 5.84 -6.20
C THR A 57 7.86 6.30 -4.75
N VAL A 58 8.67 5.71 -3.89
CA VAL A 58 8.73 6.08 -2.47
C VAL A 58 9.60 7.32 -2.33
N PRO A 59 9.11 8.42 -1.71
CA PRO A 59 9.96 9.56 -1.40
C PRO A 59 11.20 9.13 -0.63
N GLU A 60 12.25 9.96 -0.67
CA GLU A 60 13.43 9.78 0.17
C GLU A 60 13.02 9.57 1.63
N TYR A 61 13.76 8.76 2.40
CA TYR A 61 13.55 8.63 3.84
C TYR A 61 14.88 8.54 4.59
N GLY A 62 14.86 9.07 5.82
CA GLY A 62 16.02 9.07 6.71
C GLY A 62 16.35 7.68 7.29
N PRO A 63 17.45 7.58 8.06
CA PRO A 63 17.86 6.36 8.74
C PRO A 63 16.88 5.93 9.84
N ASP A 64 16.16 6.87 10.46
CA ASP A 64 15.13 6.56 11.44
C ASP A 64 13.80 6.29 10.72
N THR A 65 13.34 5.04 10.74
CA THR A 65 12.12 4.62 10.04
C THR A 65 11.15 3.94 10.97
N TYR A 66 9.86 4.25 10.80
CA TYR A 66 8.79 3.81 11.68
C TYR A 66 7.60 3.22 10.90
N GLY A 67 7.90 2.49 9.82
CA GLY A 67 6.92 1.77 9.00
C GLY A 67 6.57 2.44 7.67
N PHE A 68 6.10 1.63 6.73
CA PHE A 68 5.46 2.11 5.50
C PHE A 68 4.01 2.53 5.78
N TRP A 69 3.60 3.63 5.16
CA TRP A 69 2.25 4.16 5.24
C TRP A 69 1.69 4.35 3.85
N ALA A 70 0.58 3.68 3.55
CA ALA A 70 -0.23 3.91 2.36
C ALA A 70 -1.34 4.91 2.68
N ILE A 71 -1.28 6.08 2.08
CA ILE A 71 -2.28 7.14 2.22
C ILE A 71 -3.22 7.08 1.02
N PHE A 72 -4.42 6.53 1.23
CA PHE A 72 -5.46 6.49 0.21
C PHE A 72 -6.16 7.85 0.11
N LEU A 73 -6.32 8.33 -1.12
CA LEU A 73 -6.87 9.64 -1.44
C LEU A 73 -8.12 9.48 -2.33
N PRO A 74 -9.01 10.49 -2.34
CA PRO A 74 -10.18 10.48 -3.23
C PRO A 74 -9.79 10.24 -4.69
N GLY A 75 -10.65 9.52 -5.41
CA GLY A 75 -10.45 9.19 -6.81
C GLY A 75 -9.54 7.98 -7.04
N ASP A 76 -9.44 7.05 -6.09
CA ASP A 76 -8.57 5.87 -6.17
C ASP A 76 -7.07 6.24 -6.28
N ARG A 77 -6.69 7.40 -5.74
CA ARG A 77 -5.30 7.88 -5.68
C ARG A 77 -4.60 7.37 -4.42
N VAL A 78 -3.28 7.28 -4.46
CA VAL A 78 -2.48 6.78 -3.35
C VAL A 78 -1.08 7.38 -3.34
N LYS A 79 -0.56 7.62 -2.13
CA LYS A 79 0.86 7.88 -1.88
C LYS A 79 1.36 6.87 -0.87
N VAL A 80 2.55 6.33 -1.09
CA VAL A 80 3.23 5.49 -0.11
C VAL A 80 4.50 6.16 0.34
N MET A 81 4.69 6.23 1.65
CA MET A 81 5.83 6.88 2.27
C MET A 81 6.29 6.11 3.50
N VAL A 82 7.49 6.41 3.96
CA VAL A 82 8.03 5.89 5.21
C VAL A 82 7.86 6.97 6.27
N MET A 83 7.34 6.62 7.44
CA MET A 83 7.34 7.54 8.57
C MET A 83 8.77 7.69 9.08
N ASP A 84 9.36 8.88 8.91
CA ASP A 84 10.78 9.17 9.21
C ASP A 84 10.96 10.47 10.00
N GLY A 85 9.91 10.93 10.69
CA GLY A 85 9.89 12.25 11.32
C GLY A 85 9.76 13.42 10.34
N ASN A 86 9.48 13.16 9.06
CA ASN A 86 9.39 14.14 7.97
C ASN A 86 10.73 14.85 7.68
N ALA A 87 11.85 14.13 7.80
CA ALA A 87 13.20 14.69 7.71
C ALA A 87 13.52 15.37 6.36
N ASN A 88 12.85 14.98 5.28
CA ASN A 88 13.02 15.52 3.92
C ASN A 88 11.77 16.27 3.40
N GLY A 89 10.78 16.54 4.25
CA GLY A 89 9.60 17.32 3.89
C GLY A 89 8.53 16.57 3.08
N HIS A 90 8.77 15.32 2.66
CA HIS A 90 7.83 14.57 1.82
C HIS A 90 7.05 13.47 2.57
N ASN A 91 7.32 13.24 3.85
CA ASN A 91 6.93 12.04 4.59
C ASN A 91 6.08 12.31 5.85
N SER A 92 5.18 13.28 5.80
CA SER A 92 4.30 13.60 6.93
C SER A 92 3.03 12.75 6.96
N VAL A 93 2.97 11.73 7.82
CA VAL A 93 1.74 10.92 8.03
C VAL A 93 0.58 11.67 8.69
N ARG A 94 0.86 12.87 9.22
CA ARG A 94 -0.14 13.73 9.90
C ARG A 94 -0.73 14.77 8.97
N THR A 95 -0.17 14.94 7.77
CA THR A 95 -0.58 15.97 6.81
C THR A 95 -1.11 15.31 5.57
N LYS A 96 -2.30 15.72 5.12
CA LYS A 96 -2.84 15.24 3.84
C LYS A 96 -1.87 15.65 2.71
N PRO A 97 -1.45 14.73 1.83
CA PRO A 97 -0.70 15.07 0.63
C PRO A 97 -1.44 16.12 -0.21
N ALA A 98 -0.68 17.04 -0.82
CA ALA A 98 -1.23 18.01 -1.77
C ALA A 98 -1.78 17.30 -3.01
N ASP A 99 -2.73 17.92 -3.71
CA ASP A 99 -3.32 17.31 -4.90
C ASP A 99 -2.33 17.19 -6.08
N ASP A 100 -1.28 18.02 -6.08
CA ASP A 100 -0.17 18.05 -7.04
C ASP A 100 1.13 17.41 -6.51
N ASP A 101 1.07 16.69 -5.38
CA ASP A 101 2.22 15.98 -4.81
C ASP A 101 2.78 14.96 -5.83
N PRO A 102 4.07 15.03 -6.19
CA PRO A 102 4.65 14.22 -7.26
C PRO A 102 4.71 12.71 -6.92
N PHE A 103 4.52 12.33 -5.66
CA PHE A 103 4.50 10.94 -5.21
C PHE A 103 3.09 10.36 -5.08
N VAL A 104 2.06 11.14 -5.39
CA VAL A 104 0.69 10.66 -5.51
C VAL A 104 0.49 10.07 -6.91
N VAL A 105 -0.01 8.84 -6.97
CA VAL A 105 -0.32 8.14 -8.22
C VAL A 105 -1.78 7.69 -8.26
N GLN A 106 -2.27 7.43 -9.46
CA GLN A 106 -3.60 6.89 -9.71
C GLN A 106 -3.57 5.36 -9.63
N GLY A 107 -4.47 4.78 -8.83
CA GLY A 107 -4.74 3.35 -8.83
C GLY A 107 -5.47 2.90 -10.09
N VAL A 108 -5.06 1.76 -10.62
CA VAL A 108 -5.67 1.12 -11.79
C VAL A 108 -6.37 -0.16 -11.35
N ARG A 109 -7.62 -0.32 -11.77
CA ARG A 109 -8.41 -1.53 -11.48
C ARG A 109 -7.78 -2.73 -12.17
N ASP A 110 -7.52 -3.77 -11.40
CA ASP A 110 -7.07 -5.06 -11.90
C ASP A 110 -8.27 -6.02 -11.95
N GLU A 111 -8.75 -6.34 -13.15
CA GLU A 111 -9.93 -7.19 -13.30
C GLU A 111 -9.69 -8.63 -12.84
N ALA A 112 -8.49 -9.18 -13.06
CA ALA A 112 -8.20 -10.56 -12.68
C ALA A 112 -8.20 -10.72 -11.15
N LEU A 113 -7.52 -9.80 -10.46
CA LEU A 113 -7.51 -9.75 -9.00
C LEU A 113 -8.90 -9.40 -8.46
N THR A 114 -9.65 -8.52 -9.12
CA THR A 114 -11.04 -8.22 -8.74
C THR A 114 -11.92 -9.48 -8.82
N GLN A 115 -11.84 -10.24 -9.91
CA GLN A 115 -12.59 -11.50 -10.03
C GLN A 115 -12.14 -12.52 -8.99
N GLN A 116 -10.84 -12.63 -8.71
CA GLN A 116 -10.33 -13.50 -7.65
C GLN A 116 -10.87 -13.08 -6.27
N ALA A 117 -10.87 -11.78 -5.98
CA ALA A 117 -11.34 -11.22 -4.73
C ALA A 117 -12.84 -11.45 -4.53
N LEU A 118 -13.64 -11.35 -5.60
CA LEU A 118 -15.08 -11.60 -5.59
C LEU A 118 -15.43 -13.07 -5.32
N LYS A 119 -14.61 -14.02 -5.81
CA LYS A 119 -14.81 -15.46 -5.55
C LYS A 119 -14.73 -15.83 -4.07
N ARG A 120 -14.10 -15.00 -3.22
CA ARG A 120 -14.07 -15.22 -1.76
C ARG A 120 -15.43 -15.07 -1.09
N PHE A 121 -16.43 -14.54 -1.81
CA PHE A 121 -17.77 -14.25 -1.31
C PHE A 121 -18.88 -15.00 -2.09
N GLN A 122 -18.51 -15.98 -2.91
CA GLN A 122 -19.42 -16.89 -3.61
C GLN A 122 -19.48 -18.23 -2.88
#